data_AF-A0A2E7SG79-F1
#
_entry.id   AF-A0A2E7SG79-F1
#
_cell.length_a   1.000
_cell.length_b   1.000
_cell.length_c   1.000
_cell.angle_alpha   90.00
_cell.angle_beta   90.00
_cell.angle_gamma   90.00
#
_symmetry.space_group_name_H-M   'P 1'
#
loop_
_entity.id
_entity.type
_entity.pdbx_description
1 polymer ?
#
loop_
_entity_poly.entity_id
_entity_poly.type
_entity_poly.pdbx_seq_one_letter_code
_entity_poly.pdbx_strand_id
1 'polypeptide(L)'
;MASSVSIALTMQDDSDPNRVVTYEQSTLYMYGDDSGADRTQWTTWNHAESNDGQSASSFFEGNIPGDANAGGGMREFTFDGTDASENATGIDASQPITGTLNLAINCNGCSKEVTLTLRMGQQNGLADMSSVTLSGPDEVDGDIYTFSFQGHNIDELDGGEVFGIRIQFTKPGTTFDSYTL
;
A
#
# COMPACT_ATOMS: atom_id res chain seq x y z
N MET A 1 -0.82 -1.04 -11.37
CA MET A 1 -1.34 -0.49 -10.10
C MET A 1 -1.40 1.01 -10.25
N ALA A 2 -2.55 1.63 -9.98
CA ALA A 2 -2.67 3.08 -9.88
C ALA A 2 -3.23 3.41 -8.50
N SER A 3 -2.39 3.17 -7.48
CA SER A 3 -2.67 3.51 -6.09
C SER A 3 -1.55 4.42 -5.61
N SER A 4 -1.90 5.53 -4.94
CA SER A 4 -0.98 6.65 -4.68
C SER A 4 -1.33 7.40 -3.39
N VAL A 5 -0.34 7.92 -2.64
CA VAL A 5 -0.47 8.54 -1.29
C VAL A 5 0.33 9.85 -1.18
N SER A 6 -0.28 11.04 -1.06
CA SER A 6 0.40 12.36 -1.10
C SER A 6 0.81 12.96 0.29
N ILE A 7 2.05 13.47 0.46
CA ILE A 7 2.77 14.03 1.65
C ILE A 7 3.70 15.26 1.36
N ALA A 8 3.56 16.48 1.90
CA ALA A 8 4.43 17.63 1.50
C ALA A 8 5.74 17.85 2.36
N LEU A 9 6.97 18.01 1.80
CA LEU A 9 8.37 17.88 2.37
C LEU A 9 9.66 18.58 1.66
N THR A 10 10.64 19.29 2.25
CA THR A 10 11.81 19.95 1.48
C THR A 10 13.15 19.16 1.31
N MET A 11 13.91 19.34 0.19
CA MET A 11 15.10 18.64 -0.49
C MET A 11 16.45 18.33 0.27
N GLN A 12 17.53 17.59 -0.17
CA GLN A 12 17.97 16.43 -1.06
C GLN A 12 19.49 16.14 -0.72
N ASP A 13 20.12 14.94 -0.80
CA ASP A 13 20.67 14.18 -1.97
C ASP A 13 21.36 12.87 -1.46
N ASP A 14 21.00 11.68 -2.02
CA ASP A 14 21.78 10.39 -2.16
C ASP A 14 20.89 9.15 -2.49
N SER A 15 19.61 9.35 -2.79
CA SER A 15 18.65 8.39 -3.37
C SER A 15 18.13 8.90 -4.72
N ASP A 16 17.50 8.07 -5.57
CA ASP A 16 16.92 8.60 -6.83
C ASP A 16 15.98 9.75 -6.46
N PRO A 17 16.28 10.99 -6.87
CA PRO A 17 15.56 12.17 -6.40
C PRO A 17 14.08 12.13 -6.75
N ASN A 18 13.70 11.37 -7.77
CA ASN A 18 12.31 11.17 -8.18
C ASN A 18 11.61 10.09 -7.35
N ARG A 19 12.32 9.28 -6.56
CA ARG A 19 11.76 8.20 -5.74
C ARG A 19 11.61 8.60 -4.27
N VAL A 20 12.19 9.72 -3.85
CA VAL A 20 12.10 10.27 -2.48
C VAL A 20 10.86 11.13 -2.28
N VAL A 21 10.24 11.04 -1.10
CA VAL A 21 9.13 11.92 -0.74
C VAL A 21 9.66 13.34 -0.48
N THR A 22 9.08 14.31 -1.17
CA THR A 22 9.33 15.75 -0.99
C THR A 22 8.00 16.54 -1.06
N TYR A 23 8.06 17.87 -1.06
CA TYR A 23 6.99 18.85 -0.87
C TYR A 23 6.26 19.00 -2.14
N GLU A 24 7.08 19.08 -3.17
CA GLU A 24 6.69 19.01 -4.54
C GLU A 24 6.34 17.56 -4.91
N GLN A 25 6.99 16.56 -4.29
CA GLN A 25 6.76 15.16 -4.60
C GLN A 25 6.20 14.37 -3.43
N SER A 26 4.93 14.63 -3.21
CA SER A 26 4.26 14.16 -2.02
C SER A 26 3.89 12.69 -2.10
N THR A 27 3.72 12.20 -3.31
CA THR A 27 2.91 11.03 -3.57
C THR A 27 3.73 9.74 -3.61
N LEU A 28 3.55 8.84 -2.65
CA LEU A 28 4.05 7.47 -2.67
C LEU A 28 3.12 6.57 -3.48
N TYR A 29 3.69 5.81 -4.41
CA TYR A 29 2.99 4.83 -5.23
C TYR A 29 3.37 3.42 -4.77
N MET A 30 2.38 2.54 -4.79
CA MET A 30 2.53 1.14 -4.36
C MET A 30 2.84 0.25 -5.57
N TYR A 31 3.91 -0.53 -5.45
CA TYR A 31 4.47 -1.37 -6.50
C TYR A 31 4.72 -2.79 -6.00
N GLY A 32 4.96 -3.69 -6.95
CA GLY A 32 5.45 -5.01 -6.63
C GLY A 32 5.64 -5.91 -7.84
N ASP A 33 6.09 -7.13 -7.60
CA ASP A 33 6.32 -8.19 -8.59
C ASP A 33 5.55 -9.45 -8.21
N ASP A 34 4.74 -9.94 -9.14
CA ASP A 34 3.90 -11.13 -9.00
C ASP A 34 4.47 -12.36 -9.75
N SER A 35 5.71 -12.31 -10.23
CA SER A 35 6.38 -13.38 -11.00
C SER A 35 6.57 -14.70 -10.24
N GLY A 36 6.39 -14.69 -8.92
CA GLY A 36 6.41 -15.86 -8.06
C GLY A 36 5.27 -16.85 -8.36
N ALA A 37 5.51 -18.15 -8.08
CA ALA A 37 4.52 -19.20 -8.32
C ALA A 37 3.32 -19.13 -7.36
N ASP A 38 3.52 -18.50 -6.20
CA ASP A 38 2.46 -18.24 -5.23
C ASP A 38 2.66 -16.90 -4.51
N ARG A 39 1.61 -16.47 -3.80
CA ARG A 39 1.56 -15.16 -3.13
C ARG A 39 2.68 -14.94 -2.11
N THR A 40 3.19 -16.02 -1.51
CA THR A 40 4.25 -15.91 -0.49
C THR A 40 5.59 -15.51 -1.10
N GLN A 41 5.72 -15.59 -2.42
CA GLN A 41 6.91 -15.21 -3.19
C GLN A 41 6.77 -13.83 -3.84
N TRP A 42 5.59 -13.23 -3.82
CA TRP A 42 5.37 -11.89 -4.34
C TRP A 42 6.05 -10.86 -3.46
N THR A 43 6.66 -9.86 -4.10
CA THR A 43 7.39 -8.80 -3.42
C THR A 43 6.68 -7.47 -3.67
N THR A 44 6.76 -6.58 -2.68
CA THR A 44 6.09 -5.28 -2.70
C THR A 44 7.02 -4.19 -2.18
N TRP A 45 6.88 -2.99 -2.73
CA TRP A 45 7.65 -1.81 -2.35
C TRP A 45 6.84 -0.53 -2.65
N ASN A 46 7.27 0.61 -2.12
CA ASN A 46 6.74 1.91 -2.53
C ASN A 46 7.84 2.97 -2.61
N HIS A 47 7.61 3.95 -3.49
CA HIS A 47 8.43 5.14 -3.61
C HIS A 47 7.63 6.26 -4.28
N ALA A 48 8.21 7.45 -4.36
CA ALA A 48 7.51 8.64 -4.78
C ALA A 48 7.43 8.83 -6.32
N GLU A 49 8.26 8.12 -7.08
CA GLU A 49 8.20 8.17 -8.54
C GLU A 49 6.93 7.47 -9.02
N SER A 50 6.19 8.10 -9.93
CA SER A 50 4.91 7.59 -10.45
C SER A 50 5.02 6.39 -11.40
N ASN A 51 6.22 6.06 -11.88
CA ASN A 51 6.43 4.97 -12.82
C ASN A 51 7.75 4.25 -12.57
N ASP A 52 7.65 3.01 -12.07
CA ASP A 52 8.82 2.15 -11.80
C ASP A 52 9.22 1.28 -13.03
N GLY A 53 8.37 1.19 -14.06
CA GLY A 53 8.63 0.49 -15.32
C GLY A 53 8.83 -1.05 -15.23
N GLN A 54 9.04 -1.59 -14.03
CA GLN A 54 9.34 -2.98 -13.73
C GLN A 54 8.27 -3.68 -12.88
N SER A 55 7.35 -2.90 -12.28
CA SER A 55 6.28 -3.42 -11.43
C SER A 55 5.18 -4.14 -12.21
N ALA A 56 4.60 -5.18 -11.60
CA ALA A 56 3.37 -5.80 -12.05
C ALA A 56 2.22 -4.78 -12.14
N SER A 57 1.30 -5.01 -13.08
CA SER A 57 0.11 -4.15 -13.20
C SER A 57 -0.92 -4.42 -12.11
N SER A 58 -0.90 -5.60 -11.50
CA SER A 58 -1.85 -6.04 -10.47
C SER A 58 -1.38 -7.34 -9.84
N PHE A 59 -1.88 -7.68 -8.65
CA PHE A 59 -1.78 -8.97 -8.01
C PHE A 59 -3.12 -9.71 -8.09
N PHE A 60 -3.13 -10.94 -8.61
CA PHE A 60 -4.35 -11.73 -8.78
C PHE A 60 -4.27 -13.10 -8.12
N GLU A 61 -5.20 -13.40 -7.21
CA GLU A 61 -5.44 -14.78 -6.77
C GLU A 61 -6.90 -15.18 -6.97
N GLY A 62 -7.11 -16.35 -7.59
CA GLY A 62 -8.41 -17.01 -7.70
C GLY A 62 -8.51 -18.28 -6.84
N ASN A 63 -9.73 -18.80 -6.70
CA ASN A 63 -10.01 -20.14 -6.19
C ASN A 63 -10.24 -21.13 -7.34
N ILE A 64 -9.16 -21.42 -8.06
CA ILE A 64 -9.17 -22.36 -9.18
C ILE A 64 -8.81 -23.77 -8.64
N PRO A 65 -9.61 -24.80 -8.93
CA PRO A 65 -9.28 -26.16 -8.50
C PRO A 65 -7.91 -26.62 -9.03
N GLY A 66 -7.00 -26.95 -8.11
CA GLY A 66 -5.64 -27.41 -8.42
C GLY A 66 -4.56 -26.35 -8.28
N ASP A 67 -4.91 -25.08 -8.07
CA ASP A 67 -3.93 -24.01 -7.84
C ASP A 67 -3.38 -24.03 -6.42
N ALA A 68 -2.09 -23.69 -6.28
CA ALA A 68 -1.43 -23.58 -4.97
C ALA A 68 -2.08 -22.53 -4.06
N ASN A 69 -2.69 -21.49 -4.65
CA ASN A 69 -3.38 -20.43 -3.95
C ASN A 69 -4.88 -20.72 -3.71
N ALA A 70 -5.38 -21.92 -4.00
CA ALA A 70 -6.79 -22.24 -3.83
C ALA A 70 -7.24 -22.19 -2.36
N GLY A 71 -8.32 -21.47 -2.09
CA GLY A 71 -8.89 -21.27 -0.76
C GLY A 71 -8.95 -19.81 -0.34
N GLY A 72 -9.68 -19.55 0.75
CA GLY A 72 -9.83 -18.22 1.33
C GLY A 72 -8.81 -17.95 2.44
N GLY A 73 -9.02 -16.85 3.15
CA GLY A 73 -8.27 -16.48 4.36
C GLY A 73 -7.62 -15.11 4.27
N MET A 74 -6.94 -14.73 5.33
CA MET A 74 -6.31 -13.42 5.43
C MET A 74 -5.22 -13.25 4.36
N ARG A 75 -5.15 -12.04 3.80
CA ARG A 75 -4.11 -11.56 2.91
C ARG A 75 -3.53 -10.29 3.48
N GLU A 76 -2.21 -10.20 3.40
CA GLU A 76 -1.44 -9.08 3.92
C GLU A 76 -0.39 -8.68 2.91
N PHE A 77 -0.47 -7.45 2.41
CA PHE A 77 0.54 -6.85 1.54
C PHE A 77 1.19 -5.70 2.26
N THR A 78 2.52 -5.64 2.21
CA THR A 78 3.31 -4.67 2.96
C THR A 78 4.19 -3.92 1.97
N PHE A 79 3.77 -2.71 1.64
CA PHE A 79 4.52 -1.80 0.77
C PHE A 79 5.37 -0.94 1.68
N ASP A 80 6.63 -1.35 1.86
CA ASP A 80 7.60 -0.62 2.68
C ASP A 80 8.51 0.22 1.77
N GLY A 81 8.76 1.47 2.18
CA GLY A 81 9.44 2.44 1.34
C GLY A 81 10.88 2.03 1.03
N THR A 82 11.31 2.28 -0.21
CA THR A 82 12.66 1.88 -0.68
C THR A 82 13.67 3.00 -0.73
N ASP A 83 13.20 4.26 -0.77
CA ASP A 83 14.03 5.42 -1.04
C ASP A 83 13.80 6.47 0.04
N ALA A 84 14.67 6.46 1.05
CA ALA A 84 14.67 7.45 2.12
C ALA A 84 15.37 8.74 1.68
N SER A 85 14.92 9.87 2.23
CA SER A 85 15.71 11.11 2.22
C SER A 85 16.81 11.02 3.27
N GLU A 86 18.01 11.54 2.98
CA GLU A 86 19.05 11.71 4.01
C GLU A 86 18.71 12.85 4.99
N ASN A 87 17.87 13.79 4.55
CA ASN A 87 17.45 14.92 5.34
C ASN A 87 16.11 14.65 6.00
N ALA A 88 15.96 15.16 7.23
CA ALA A 88 14.69 15.13 7.92
C ALA A 88 13.66 15.99 7.19
N THR A 89 12.41 15.53 7.19
CA THR A 89 11.36 16.17 6.42
C THR A 89 10.08 16.34 7.23
N GLY A 90 9.72 17.59 7.47
CA GLY A 90 8.61 17.96 8.34
C GLY A 90 7.24 17.59 7.74
N ILE A 91 6.38 17.00 8.56
CA ILE A 91 5.04 16.56 8.18
C ILE A 91 4.02 17.39 8.96
N ASP A 92 3.03 17.94 8.26
CA ASP A 92 1.95 18.69 8.90
C ASP A 92 0.94 17.73 9.55
N ALA A 93 1.11 17.48 10.85
CA ALA A 93 0.20 16.65 11.67
C ALA A 93 -1.25 17.15 11.71
N SER A 94 -1.53 18.40 11.29
CA SER A 94 -2.90 18.92 11.19
C SER A 94 -3.61 18.48 9.91
N GLN A 95 -2.87 18.04 8.89
CA GLN A 95 -3.43 17.50 7.65
C GLN A 95 -3.54 15.98 7.75
N PRO A 96 -4.59 15.37 7.15
CA PRO A 96 -4.66 13.92 7.07
C PRO A 96 -3.70 13.37 6.01
N ILE A 97 -3.12 12.19 6.28
CA ILE A 97 -2.50 11.37 5.24
C ILE A 97 -3.61 10.60 4.54
N THR A 98 -3.78 10.83 3.23
CA THR A 98 -4.85 10.24 2.43
C THR A 98 -4.32 9.47 1.24
N GLY A 99 -5.07 8.46 0.81
CA GLY A 99 -4.75 7.71 -0.40
C GLY A 99 -5.93 6.93 -0.93
N THR A 100 -5.68 6.27 -2.05
CA THR A 100 -6.61 5.36 -2.70
C THR A 100 -5.98 3.98 -2.83
N LEU A 101 -6.82 2.96 -2.68
CA LEU A 101 -6.50 1.56 -2.91
C LEU A 101 -7.46 1.02 -3.96
N ASN A 102 -6.93 0.49 -5.06
CA ASN A 102 -7.72 -0.34 -5.97
C ASN A 102 -7.65 -1.80 -5.50
N LEU A 103 -8.78 -2.38 -5.10
CA LEU A 103 -8.92 -3.78 -4.70
C LEU A 103 -10.30 -4.31 -5.12
N ALA A 104 -10.34 -5.14 -6.16
CA ALA A 104 -11.54 -5.87 -6.52
C ALA A 104 -11.61 -7.19 -5.74
N ILE A 105 -12.58 -7.35 -4.83
CA ILE A 105 -12.91 -8.65 -4.21
C ILE A 105 -14.16 -9.21 -4.89
N ASN A 106 -13.98 -10.32 -5.60
CA ASN A 106 -15.03 -10.95 -6.41
C ASN A 106 -15.61 -12.16 -5.68
N CYS A 107 -16.82 -12.00 -5.14
CA CYS A 107 -17.54 -13.04 -4.41
C CYS A 107 -19.03 -12.68 -4.28
N ASN A 108 -19.87 -13.64 -3.89
CA ASN A 108 -21.26 -13.37 -3.49
C ASN A 108 -21.40 -13.37 -1.96
N GLY A 109 -21.74 -12.20 -1.39
CA GLY A 109 -22.08 -12.07 0.04
C GLY A 109 -20.89 -12.23 1.00
N CYS A 110 -19.65 -12.11 0.53
CA CYS A 110 -18.47 -12.08 1.41
C CYS A 110 -18.16 -10.66 1.90
N SER A 111 -17.28 -10.56 2.90
CA SER A 111 -16.78 -9.27 3.35
C SER A 111 -15.87 -8.64 2.30
N LYS A 112 -16.05 -7.34 2.05
CA LYS A 112 -15.12 -6.49 1.30
C LYS A 112 -14.33 -5.56 2.24
N GLU A 113 -14.29 -5.88 3.53
CA GLU A 113 -13.58 -5.08 4.51
C GLU A 113 -12.07 -5.12 4.28
N VAL A 114 -11.44 -3.95 4.36
CA VAL A 114 -9.99 -3.76 4.29
C VAL A 114 -9.52 -2.99 5.50
N THR A 115 -8.43 -3.44 6.11
CA THR A 115 -7.67 -2.64 7.08
C THR A 115 -6.39 -2.14 6.45
N LEU A 116 -6.17 -0.82 6.49
CA LEU A 116 -4.93 -0.18 6.09
C LEU A 116 -4.20 0.30 7.34
N THR A 117 -2.92 -0.02 7.44
CA THR A 117 -2.04 0.44 8.52
C THR A 117 -0.96 1.33 7.93
N LEU A 118 -0.86 2.56 8.42
CA LEU A 118 0.26 3.45 8.18
C LEU A 118 1.46 2.97 8.99
N ARG A 119 2.62 2.84 8.34
CA ARG A 119 3.86 2.40 8.95
C ARG A 119 4.97 3.43 8.70
N MET A 120 5.91 3.55 9.64
CA MET A 120 7.04 4.47 9.53
C MET A 120 8.27 3.94 10.27
N GLY A 121 9.45 4.31 9.79
CA GLY A 121 10.72 4.12 10.48
C GLY A 121 11.85 3.87 9.50
N GLN A 122 12.99 3.42 10.03
CA GLN A 122 14.13 2.98 9.21
C GLN A 122 13.74 1.83 8.28
N GLN A 123 14.31 1.80 7.08
CA GLN A 123 14.08 0.74 6.09
C GLN A 123 14.29 -0.66 6.71
N ASN A 124 13.31 -1.55 6.56
CA ASN A 124 13.23 -2.88 7.20
C ASN A 124 12.95 -2.93 8.71
N GLY A 125 12.62 -1.79 9.33
CA GLY A 125 12.29 -1.68 10.75
C GLY A 125 11.00 -0.91 11.04
N LEU A 126 10.13 -0.74 10.05
CA LEU A 126 8.95 0.11 10.17
C LEU A 126 8.00 -0.39 11.27
N ALA A 127 7.55 0.54 12.10
CA ALA A 127 6.54 0.33 13.12
C ALA A 127 5.15 0.73 12.62
N ASP A 128 4.12 0.07 13.12
CA ASP A 128 2.74 0.45 12.86
C ASP A 128 2.39 1.72 13.64
N MET A 129 1.92 2.75 12.95
CA MET A 129 1.63 4.05 13.53
C MET A 129 0.13 4.23 13.80
N SER A 130 -0.68 3.98 12.77
CA SER A 130 -2.13 4.14 12.83
C SER A 130 -2.80 3.18 11.88
N SER A 131 -4.06 2.84 12.12
CA SER A 131 -4.84 1.95 11.26
C SER A 131 -6.25 2.48 11.03
N VAL A 132 -6.76 2.24 9.83
CA VAL A 132 -8.13 2.52 9.43
C VAL A 132 -8.72 1.27 8.82
N THR A 133 -9.94 0.93 9.22
CA THR A 133 -10.71 -0.17 8.65
C THR A 133 -11.87 0.41 7.85
N LEU A 134 -11.96 0.01 6.59
CA LEU A 134 -13.02 0.39 5.66
C LEU A 134 -13.91 -0.82 5.42
N SER A 135 -15.23 -0.67 5.60
CA SER A 135 -16.18 -1.78 5.47
C SER A 135 -16.38 -2.26 4.03
N GLY A 136 -15.92 -1.50 3.05
CA GLY A 136 -16.07 -1.79 1.62
C GLY A 136 -15.56 -0.63 0.74
N PRO A 137 -15.63 -0.82 -0.59
CA PRO A 137 -15.26 0.21 -1.56
C PRO A 137 -16.24 1.39 -1.54
N ASP A 138 -15.82 2.51 -2.11
CA ASP A 138 -16.57 3.77 -2.14
C ASP A 138 -17.91 3.62 -2.89
N GLU A 139 -17.98 2.70 -3.85
CA GLU A 139 -19.20 2.31 -4.58
C GLU A 139 -19.53 0.84 -4.34
N VAL A 140 -20.81 0.47 -4.31
CA VAL A 140 -21.30 -0.89 -3.95
C VAL A 140 -20.64 -2.02 -4.77
N ASP A 141 -20.39 -1.76 -6.04
CA ASP A 141 -19.75 -2.68 -7.00
C ASP A 141 -18.39 -2.15 -7.48
N GLY A 142 -17.83 -1.16 -6.78
CA GLY A 142 -16.53 -0.59 -7.08
C GLY A 142 -15.37 -1.44 -6.56
N ASP A 143 -14.18 -1.00 -6.92
CA ASP A 143 -12.88 -1.53 -6.52
C ASP A 143 -12.04 -0.45 -5.81
N ILE A 144 -12.51 0.79 -5.73
CA ILE A 144 -11.77 1.91 -5.13
C ILE A 144 -12.15 2.05 -3.65
N TYR A 145 -11.14 2.11 -2.80
CA TYR A 145 -11.24 2.45 -1.39
C TYR A 145 -10.49 3.74 -1.14
N THR A 146 -11.19 4.78 -0.67
CA THR A 146 -10.56 6.01 -0.20
C THR A 146 -10.30 5.94 1.30
N PHE A 147 -9.04 6.11 1.72
CA PHE A 147 -8.66 6.08 3.13
C PHE A 147 -8.02 7.38 3.60
N SER A 148 -8.13 7.64 4.89
CA SER A 148 -7.59 8.83 5.55
C SER A 148 -7.15 8.50 6.98
N PHE A 149 -5.86 8.70 7.27
CA PHE A 149 -5.33 8.66 8.63
C PHE A 149 -5.41 10.06 9.22
N GLN A 150 -6.50 10.33 9.94
CA GLN A 150 -6.73 11.63 10.57
C GLN A 150 -6.02 11.73 11.92
N GLY A 151 -5.48 12.92 12.24
CA GLY A 151 -4.90 13.20 13.55
C GLY A 151 -3.70 12.32 13.91
N HIS A 152 -2.85 12.00 12.91
CA HIS A 152 -1.60 11.31 13.18
C HIS A 152 -0.66 12.20 14.01
N ASN A 153 0.16 11.58 14.86
CA ASN A 153 1.15 12.23 15.71
C ASN A 153 2.54 12.25 15.07
N ILE A 154 2.57 12.39 13.75
CA ILE A 154 3.79 12.36 12.94
C ILE A 154 4.10 13.80 12.55
N ASP A 155 5.18 14.33 13.12
CA ASP A 155 5.60 15.72 12.91
C ASP A 155 6.80 15.84 11.95
N GLU A 156 7.55 14.75 11.78
CA GLU A 156 8.76 14.69 10.97
C GLU A 156 9.02 13.24 10.52
N LEU A 157 9.61 13.09 9.34
CA LEU A 157 10.26 11.87 8.87
C LEU A 157 11.76 12.09 8.96
N ASP A 158 12.45 11.39 9.86
CA ASP A 158 13.89 11.59 10.07
C ASP A 158 14.70 11.13 8.84
N GLY A 159 15.94 11.59 8.74
CA GLY A 159 16.88 11.11 7.72
C GLY A 159 17.04 9.58 7.78
N GLY A 160 16.85 8.91 6.65
CA GLY A 160 16.87 7.45 6.54
C GLY A 160 15.55 6.76 6.89
N GLU A 161 14.52 7.49 7.33
CA GLU A 161 13.20 6.93 7.53
C GLU A 161 12.36 6.93 6.26
N VAL A 162 11.45 5.96 6.19
CA VAL A 162 10.50 5.79 5.11
C VAL A 162 9.08 5.59 5.65
N PHE A 163 8.12 5.89 4.80
CA PHE A 163 6.73 5.48 5.00
C PHE A 163 6.47 4.11 4.36
N GLY A 164 5.60 3.36 4.99
CA GLY A 164 5.02 2.15 4.42
C GLY A 164 3.51 2.08 4.65
N ILE A 165 2.85 1.26 3.85
CA ILE A 165 1.44 0.92 3.99
C ILE A 165 1.32 -0.59 4.05
N ARG A 166 0.64 -1.09 5.08
CA ARG A 166 0.21 -2.49 5.14
C ARG A 166 -1.28 -2.58 4.88
N ILE A 167 -1.67 -3.50 4.01
CA ILE A 167 -3.04 -3.75 3.60
C ILE A 167 -3.41 -5.15 4.05
N GLN A 168 -4.52 -5.27 4.77
CA GLN A 168 -5.05 -6.54 5.25
C GLN A 168 -6.51 -6.69 4.80
N PHE A 169 -6.83 -7.83 4.19
CA PHE A 169 -8.18 -8.18 3.77
C PHE A 169 -8.39 -9.69 3.74
N THR A 170 -9.64 -10.15 3.72
CA THR A 170 -9.93 -11.58 3.62
C THR A 170 -10.20 -11.97 2.17
N LYS A 171 -9.35 -12.84 1.61
CA LYS A 171 -9.66 -13.49 0.34
C LYS A 171 -10.87 -14.43 0.53
N PRO A 172 -11.92 -14.31 -0.30
CA PRO A 172 -13.06 -15.22 -0.26
C PRO A 172 -12.68 -16.66 -0.62
N GLY A 173 -13.44 -17.64 -0.12
CA GLY A 173 -13.06 -19.06 -0.15
C GLY A 173 -13.88 -19.97 -1.08
N THR A 174 -14.94 -19.48 -1.72
CA THR A 174 -15.76 -20.31 -2.61
C THR A 174 -15.07 -20.50 -3.95
N THR A 175 -15.38 -21.60 -4.63
CA THR A 175 -14.89 -21.86 -5.99
C THR A 175 -15.20 -20.68 -6.91
N PHE A 176 -14.20 -20.26 -7.68
CA PHE A 176 -14.23 -19.08 -8.58
C PHE A 176 -14.26 -17.71 -7.91
N ASP A 177 -14.31 -17.62 -6.58
CA ASP A 177 -14.06 -16.34 -5.91
C ASP A 177 -12.60 -15.92 -6.13
N SER A 178 -12.33 -14.61 -6.14
CA SER A 178 -11.00 -14.07 -6.40
C SER A 178 -10.79 -12.69 -5.79
N TYR A 179 -9.55 -12.19 -5.87
CA TYR A 179 -9.29 -10.76 -5.76
C TYR A 179 -8.32 -10.28 -6.85
N THR A 180 -8.33 -8.97 -7.10
CA THR A 180 -7.31 -8.24 -7.86
C THR A 180 -6.93 -6.99 -7.09
N LEU A 181 -5.64 -6.83 -6.79
CA LEU A 181 -5.04 -5.66 -6.13
C LEU A 181 -4.14 -4.91 -7.12
#